data_AF-A0A1S6HIM8-F1
#
_entry.id   AF-A0A1S6HIM8-F1
#
_cell.length_a   1.000
_cell.length_b   1.000
_cell.length_c   1.000
_cell.angle_alpha   90.00
_cell.angle_beta   90.00
_cell.angle_gamma   90.00
#
_symmetry.space_group_name_H-M   'P 1'
#
loop_
_entity.id
_entity.type
_entity.pdbx_description
1 polymer ?
#
loop_
_entity_poly.entity_id
_entity_poly.type
_entity_poly.pdbx_seq_one_letter_code
_entity_poly.pdbx_strand_id
1 'polypeptide(L)'
;MKKAIFTLAIGDNPMYRAAVDSFKEYGKKIGADVIVSDQLHYKININNPKFDASPAWSEKLYIQEILKEYDRVLYLDADIIVTPEARDIFELYPDLDTVYMFNEGFHRDRSQQAQQINTVLGEVDWPKENNQVVYYNSGMFLISKETGLFDNANIEEMQAICNEVKFYDQTYINYLIRRDNINSVGVEANFNRMQLLGHDNYQDADFIHYSGRGYRQKVPMRELKYIIDYCKLYSGTLSEAEVLKFKQESWNWYILKQNRKTKLPRSLLSFIFGLFHPSHKY
;
A
#
# COMPACT_ATOMS: atom_id res chain seq x y z
N MET A 1 25.02 -5.61 -0.68
CA MET A 1 23.91 -4.98 0.03
C MET A 1 22.75 -5.96 0.08
N LYS A 2 22.26 -6.31 1.27
CA LYS A 2 21.14 -7.22 1.45
C LYS A 2 19.84 -6.41 1.40
N LYS A 3 19.00 -6.68 0.38
CA LYS A 3 17.76 -5.95 0.08
C LYS A 3 16.56 -6.79 0.51
N ALA A 4 15.53 -6.16 1.06
CA ALA A 4 14.22 -6.78 1.27
C ALA A 4 13.09 -5.95 0.65
N ILE A 5 12.04 -6.65 0.23
CA ILE A 5 10.70 -6.11 0.03
C ILE A 5 9.86 -6.59 1.21
N PHE A 6 9.22 -5.67 1.92
CA PHE A 6 8.36 -5.97 3.05
C PHE A 6 6.91 -5.60 2.76
N THR A 7 5.98 -6.49 3.11
CA THR A 7 4.54 -6.22 3.04
C THR A 7 3.81 -6.87 4.21
N LEU A 8 2.62 -6.34 4.49
CA LEU A 8 1.67 -6.93 5.43
C LEU A 8 0.47 -7.49 4.67
N ALA A 9 0.25 -8.80 4.76
CA ALA A 9 -0.84 -9.47 4.06
C ALA A 9 -1.57 -10.44 4.99
N ILE A 10 -2.49 -9.92 5.81
CA ILE A 10 -3.28 -10.72 6.75
C ILE A 10 -4.63 -11.14 6.13
N GLY A 11 -4.86 -12.45 6.07
CA GLY A 11 -6.13 -13.07 5.66
C GLY A 11 -6.20 -13.48 4.18
N ASP A 12 -7.36 -14.01 3.78
CA ASP A 12 -7.50 -14.80 2.53
C ASP A 12 -7.98 -13.98 1.31
N ASN A 13 -7.68 -12.68 1.25
CA ASN A 13 -8.09 -11.87 0.11
C ASN A 13 -7.26 -12.26 -1.13
N PRO A 14 -7.88 -12.67 -2.27
CA PRO A 14 -7.12 -13.07 -3.46
C PRO A 14 -6.20 -11.96 -3.99
N MET A 15 -6.56 -10.69 -3.75
CA MET A 15 -5.71 -9.53 -4.05
C MET A 15 -4.36 -9.59 -3.33
N TYR A 16 -4.32 -10.01 -2.07
CA TYR A 16 -3.08 -10.07 -1.29
C TYR A 16 -2.15 -11.16 -1.82
N ARG A 17 -2.71 -12.31 -2.24
CA ARG A 17 -1.92 -13.36 -2.90
C ARG A 17 -1.29 -12.84 -4.19
N ALA A 18 -2.08 -12.19 -5.04
CA ALA A 18 -1.59 -11.60 -6.28
C ALA A 18 -0.53 -10.50 -6.04
N ALA A 19 -0.69 -9.68 -5.00
CA ALA A 19 0.32 -8.69 -4.59
C ALA A 19 1.64 -9.38 -4.23
N VAL A 20 1.59 -10.35 -3.31
CA VAL A 20 2.76 -11.11 -2.86
C VAL A 20 3.43 -11.84 -4.03
N ASP A 21 2.66 -12.44 -4.94
CA ASP A 21 3.21 -13.09 -6.13
C ASP A 21 3.94 -12.07 -7.02
N SER A 22 3.36 -10.88 -7.24
CA SER A 22 4.03 -9.80 -7.99
C SER A 22 5.32 -9.33 -7.30
N PHE A 23 5.34 -9.26 -5.97
CA PHE A 23 6.52 -8.86 -5.20
C PHE A 23 7.61 -9.92 -5.27
N LYS A 24 7.25 -11.21 -5.28
CA LYS A 24 8.22 -12.31 -5.44
C LYS A 24 8.87 -12.30 -6.82
N GLU A 25 8.10 -12.08 -7.88
CA GLU A 25 8.66 -11.96 -9.23
C GLU A 25 9.59 -10.75 -9.35
N TYR A 26 9.19 -9.61 -8.77
CA TYR A 26 10.05 -8.43 -8.73
C TYR A 26 11.31 -8.65 -7.88
N GLY A 27 11.17 -9.22 -6.67
CA GLY A 27 12.30 -9.53 -5.78
C GLY A 27 13.34 -10.43 -6.44
N LYS A 28 12.90 -11.46 -7.19
CA LYS A 28 13.79 -12.30 -8.01
C LYS A 28 14.55 -11.47 -9.05
N LYS A 29 13.88 -10.55 -9.74
CA LYS A 29 14.47 -9.68 -10.78
C LYS A 29 15.56 -8.77 -10.22
N ILE A 30 15.35 -8.19 -9.03
CA ILE A 30 16.24 -7.16 -8.46
C ILE A 30 17.17 -7.67 -7.34
N GLY A 31 17.12 -8.98 -7.05
CA GLY A 31 17.91 -9.61 -6.00
C GLY A 31 17.52 -9.16 -4.58
N ALA A 32 16.21 -9.08 -4.30
CA ALA A 32 15.67 -8.75 -2.98
C ALA A 32 14.83 -9.89 -2.41
N ASP A 33 14.98 -10.15 -1.11
CA ASP A 33 14.15 -11.11 -0.40
C ASP A 33 12.75 -10.53 -0.16
N VAL A 34 11.71 -11.37 -0.22
CA VAL A 34 10.33 -10.92 0.05
C VAL A 34 9.88 -11.41 1.42
N ILE A 35 9.63 -10.47 2.31
CA ILE A 35 9.16 -10.71 3.68
C ILE A 35 7.69 -10.33 3.74
N VAL A 36 6.85 -11.30 4.11
CA VAL A 36 5.41 -11.10 4.30
C VAL A 36 5.12 -11.27 5.77
N SER A 37 4.68 -10.20 6.43
CA SER A 37 4.10 -10.34 7.76
C SER A 37 2.65 -10.82 7.64
N ASP A 38 2.34 -11.90 8.35
CA ASP A 38 1.02 -12.53 8.43
C ASP A 38 0.38 -12.38 9.83
N GLN A 39 1.06 -11.65 10.73
CA GLN A 39 0.63 -11.38 12.09
C GLN A 39 0.91 -9.93 12.49
N LEU A 40 0.36 -9.50 13.63
CA LEU A 40 0.61 -8.16 14.17
C LEU A 40 1.62 -8.25 15.31
N HIS A 41 2.77 -7.61 15.14
CA HIS A 41 3.79 -7.50 16.20
C HIS A 41 3.49 -6.33 17.14
N TYR A 42 2.89 -5.26 16.60
CA TYR A 42 2.56 -4.05 17.34
C TYR A 42 1.05 -3.93 17.54
N LYS A 43 0.62 -4.03 18.79
CA LYS A 43 -0.79 -3.96 19.16
C LYS A 43 -1.17 -2.52 19.51
N ILE A 44 -2.16 -2.00 18.79
CA ILE A 44 -2.84 -0.75 19.13
C ILE A 44 -4.33 -1.02 19.35
N ASN A 45 -4.94 -0.22 20.22
CA ASN A 45 -6.35 -0.27 20.53
C ASN A 45 -7.09 0.81 19.74
N ILE A 46 -7.94 0.36 18.82
CA ILE A 46 -8.80 1.23 18.02
C ILE A 46 -10.18 1.21 18.64
N ASN A 47 -10.57 2.33 19.25
CA ASN A 47 -11.80 2.48 20.02
C ASN A 47 -12.50 3.76 19.57
N ASN A 48 -13.67 3.62 18.93
CA ASN A 48 -14.46 4.74 18.40
C ASN A 48 -13.62 5.77 17.61
N PRO A 49 -12.85 5.33 16.59
CA PRO A 49 -11.92 6.22 15.91
C PRO A 49 -12.68 7.32 15.14
N LYS A 50 -12.15 8.55 15.16
CA LYS A 50 -12.71 9.69 14.40
C LYS A 50 -12.61 9.49 12.89
N PHE A 51 -11.66 8.66 12.45
CA PHE A 51 -11.35 8.38 11.05
C PHE A 51 -11.16 6.87 10.83
N ASP A 52 -11.07 6.45 9.57
CA ASP A 52 -10.70 5.07 9.24
C ASP A 52 -9.34 4.73 9.88
N ALA A 53 -9.32 3.64 10.63
CA ALA A 53 -8.14 3.16 11.33
C ALA A 53 -8.14 1.62 11.33
N SER A 54 -6.97 1.02 11.17
CA SER A 54 -6.77 -0.43 11.21
C SER A 54 -5.57 -0.76 12.08
N PRO A 55 -5.62 -1.75 13.01
CA PRO A 55 -4.45 -2.12 13.82
C PRO A 55 -3.30 -2.65 12.95
N ALA A 56 -3.61 -3.08 11.73
CA ALA A 56 -2.64 -3.52 10.75
C ALA A 56 -1.63 -2.42 10.36
N TRP A 57 -1.97 -1.14 10.47
CA TRP A 57 -1.08 -0.10 9.97
C TRP A 57 0.12 0.18 10.90
N SER A 58 0.07 -0.18 12.18
CA SER A 58 1.25 -0.10 13.08
C SER A 58 2.35 -1.09 12.75
N GLU A 59 2.04 -2.13 11.98
CA GLU A 59 3.00 -3.15 11.57
C GLU A 59 4.13 -2.61 10.68
N LYS A 60 3.96 -1.43 10.07
CA LYS A 60 5.03 -0.74 9.33
C LYS A 60 6.25 -0.45 10.22
N LEU A 61 6.07 -0.32 11.53
CA LEU A 61 7.18 -0.17 12.48
C LEU A 61 8.10 -1.40 12.55
N TYR A 62 7.60 -2.58 12.17
CA TYR A 62 8.40 -3.81 12.16
C TYR A 62 9.59 -3.75 11.19
N ILE A 63 9.59 -2.79 10.28
CA ILE A 63 10.73 -2.55 9.40
C ILE A 63 12.00 -2.24 10.20
N GLN A 64 11.90 -1.67 11.40
CA GLN A 64 13.07 -1.48 12.26
C GLN A 64 13.76 -2.80 12.62
N GLU A 65 12.97 -3.85 12.87
CA GLU A 65 13.50 -5.19 13.14
C GLU A 65 14.09 -5.82 11.87
N ILE A 66 13.43 -5.64 10.72
CA ILE A 66 13.94 -6.10 9.42
C ILE A 66 15.28 -5.43 9.08
N LEU A 67 15.40 -4.13 9.34
CA LEU A 67 16.62 -3.36 9.13
C LEU A 67 17.77 -3.81 10.05
N LYS A 68 17.56 -4.65 11.06
CA LYS A 68 18.70 -5.27 11.79
C LYS A 68 19.43 -6.27 10.90
N GLU A 69 18.70 -6.98 10.03
CA GLU A 69 19.24 -8.00 9.14
C GLU A 69 19.51 -7.53 7.71
N TYR A 70 18.77 -6.53 7.23
CA TYR A 70 18.80 -6.06 5.85
C TYR A 70 19.30 -4.63 5.78
N ASP A 71 20.17 -4.32 4.82
CA ASP A 71 20.70 -2.97 4.63
C ASP A 71 19.61 -2.01 4.14
N ARG A 72 18.67 -2.54 3.36
CA ARG A 72 17.67 -1.73 2.66
C ARG A 72 16.34 -2.44 2.51
N VAL A 73 15.25 -1.74 2.79
CA VAL A 73 13.89 -2.26 2.77
C VAL A 73 13.01 -1.38 1.88
N LEU A 74 12.34 -2.00 0.91
CA LEU A 74 11.21 -1.45 0.18
C LEU A 74 9.93 -1.94 0.84
N TYR A 75 9.15 -1.06 1.45
CA TYR A 75 7.79 -1.37 1.86
C TYR A 75 6.82 -1.24 0.69
N LEU A 76 5.87 -2.18 0.55
CA LEU A 76 4.76 -2.13 -0.39
C LEU A 76 3.45 -2.56 0.30
N ASP A 77 2.39 -1.75 0.18
CA ASP A 77 1.03 -2.12 0.59
C ASP A 77 0.54 -3.34 -0.22
N ALA A 78 -0.22 -4.24 0.40
CA ALA A 78 -0.77 -5.44 -0.25
C ALA A 78 -1.91 -5.16 -1.26
N ASP A 79 -2.14 -3.89 -1.62
CA ASP A 79 -2.96 -3.48 -2.75
C ASP A 79 -2.15 -2.76 -3.84
N ILE A 80 -0.84 -2.98 -3.88
CA ILE A 80 0.06 -2.66 -5.00
C ILE A 80 0.26 -3.88 -5.89
N ILE A 81 0.27 -3.68 -7.21
CA ILE A 81 0.84 -4.62 -8.19
C ILE A 81 2.19 -4.05 -8.63
N VAL A 82 3.26 -4.83 -8.52
CA VAL A 82 4.50 -4.51 -9.25
C VAL A 82 4.40 -5.10 -10.64
N THR A 83 4.67 -4.34 -11.69
CA THR A 83 4.58 -4.84 -13.06
C THR A 83 5.81 -5.68 -13.44
N PRO A 84 5.71 -6.64 -14.38
CA PRO A 84 6.86 -7.45 -14.80
C PRO A 84 8.04 -6.61 -15.32
N GLU A 85 7.72 -5.50 -15.99
CA GLU A 85 8.70 -4.58 -16.56
C GLU A 85 9.23 -3.54 -15.57
N ALA A 86 8.77 -3.56 -14.31
CA ALA A 86 9.14 -2.58 -13.30
C ALA A 86 10.66 -2.41 -13.17
N ARG A 87 11.14 -1.17 -13.20
CA ARG A 87 12.55 -0.80 -13.04
C ARG A 87 13.06 -1.13 -11.63
N ASP A 88 14.36 -1.32 -11.44
CA ASP A 88 14.95 -1.51 -10.10
C ASP A 88 14.95 -0.18 -9.32
N ILE A 89 14.05 -0.06 -8.33
CA ILE A 89 13.96 1.12 -7.48
C ILE A 89 15.19 1.30 -6.59
N PHE A 90 15.90 0.21 -6.26
CA PHE A 90 17.12 0.28 -5.45
C PHE A 90 18.29 0.86 -6.24
N GLU A 91 18.33 0.66 -7.57
CA GLU A 91 19.35 1.26 -8.44
C GLU A 91 19.04 2.72 -8.76
N LEU A 92 17.77 3.05 -9.01
CA LEU A 92 17.36 4.41 -9.39
C LEU A 92 17.48 5.42 -8.26
N TYR A 93 17.33 4.97 -7.02
CA TYR A 93 17.47 5.79 -5.83
C TYR A 93 18.56 5.18 -4.97
N PRO A 94 19.86 5.49 -5.15
CA PRO A 94 20.94 4.76 -4.49
C PRO A 94 21.26 5.25 -3.07
N ASP A 95 20.93 6.49 -2.70
CA ASP A 95 21.39 7.08 -1.44
C ASP A 95 20.79 6.38 -0.23
N LEU A 96 21.63 6.06 0.76
CA LEU A 96 21.23 5.26 1.93
C LEU A 96 20.78 6.10 3.12
N ASP A 97 21.12 7.39 3.14
CA ASP A 97 20.72 8.33 4.19
C ASP A 97 19.40 9.05 3.86
N THR A 98 18.69 8.63 2.81
CA THR A 98 17.50 9.30 2.28
C THR A 98 16.29 8.38 2.24
N VAL A 99 15.16 8.88 2.71
CA VAL A 99 13.84 8.24 2.63
C VAL A 99 13.18 8.57 1.29
N TYR A 100 12.82 7.56 0.51
CA TYR A 100 12.19 7.73 -0.80
C TYR A 100 10.73 7.32 -0.77
N MET A 101 9.82 8.27 -1.06
CA MET A 101 8.37 8.06 -1.02
C MET A 101 7.64 8.90 -2.06
N PHE A 102 6.42 8.54 -2.42
CA PHE A 102 5.65 9.34 -3.39
C PHE A 102 5.02 10.57 -2.73
N ASN A 103 5.30 11.78 -3.23
CA ASN A 103 4.76 13.03 -2.67
C ASN A 103 3.28 13.25 -3.06
N GLU A 104 2.37 12.60 -2.34
CA GLU A 104 0.93 12.77 -2.52
C GLU A 104 0.44 14.20 -2.24
N GLY A 105 1.14 14.93 -1.35
CA GLY A 105 0.88 16.31 -0.98
C GLY A 105 0.90 17.28 -2.16
N PHE A 106 1.68 16.98 -3.20
CA PHE A 106 1.74 17.72 -4.46
C PHE A 106 0.46 17.62 -5.31
N HIS A 107 -0.37 16.61 -5.06
CA HIS A 107 -1.58 16.35 -5.83
C HIS A 107 -2.85 16.52 -5.02
N ARG A 108 -2.74 16.54 -3.69
CA ARG A 108 -3.87 16.63 -2.77
C ARG A 108 -3.43 17.37 -1.52
N ASP A 109 -4.20 18.37 -1.11
CA ASP A 109 -3.91 19.08 0.13
C ASP A 109 -3.98 18.15 1.36
N ARG A 110 -2.89 18.14 2.14
CA ARG A 110 -2.69 17.34 3.34
C ARG A 110 -2.43 18.19 4.59
N SER A 111 -2.61 19.51 4.50
CA SER A 111 -2.39 20.44 5.62
C SER A 111 -3.23 20.10 6.85
N GLN A 112 -4.45 19.58 6.65
CA GLN A 112 -5.30 19.15 7.77
C GLN A 112 -4.70 17.97 8.54
N GLN A 113 -4.08 16.99 7.86
CA GLN A 113 -3.44 15.85 8.53
C GLN A 113 -2.21 16.30 9.33
N ALA A 114 -1.40 17.19 8.76
CA ALA A 114 -0.28 17.83 9.46
C ALA A 114 -0.74 18.55 10.73
N GLN A 115 -1.81 19.35 10.66
CA GLN A 115 -2.37 20.02 11.84
C GLN A 115 -2.91 19.04 12.89
N GLN A 116 -3.58 17.97 12.46
CA GLN A 116 -4.11 16.95 13.36
C GLN A 116 -3.00 16.30 14.19
N ILE A 117 -1.92 15.86 13.56
CA ILE A 117 -0.82 15.21 14.29
C ILE A 117 -0.06 16.21 15.18
N ASN A 118 0.15 17.44 14.71
CA ASN A 118 0.81 18.48 15.52
C ASN A 118 0.03 18.80 16.80
N THR A 119 -1.31 18.72 16.74
CA THR A 119 -2.18 18.93 17.91
C THR A 119 -1.99 17.85 18.98
N VAL A 120 -1.59 16.63 18.60
CA VAL A 120 -1.44 15.49 19.50
C VAL A 120 0.00 15.31 19.96
N LEU A 121 0.98 15.42 19.05
CA LEU A 121 2.38 15.08 19.31
C LEU A 121 3.33 16.29 19.43
N GLY A 122 2.85 17.50 19.18
CA GLY A 122 3.64 18.72 19.18
C GLY A 122 3.95 19.25 17.78
N GLU A 123 4.36 20.52 17.69
CA GLU A 123 4.57 21.18 16.40
C GLU A 123 5.91 20.79 15.77
N VAL A 124 5.88 20.54 14.46
CA VAL A 124 7.06 20.42 13.59
C VAL A 124 6.89 21.32 12.37
N ASP A 125 7.99 21.66 11.72
CA ASP A 125 7.95 22.40 10.45
C ASP A 125 7.55 21.48 9.30
N TRP A 126 6.57 21.91 8.51
CA TRP A 126 6.03 21.17 7.38
C TRP A 126 6.41 21.91 6.10
N PRO A 127 7.42 21.41 5.35
CA PRO A 127 7.88 22.10 4.15
C PRO A 127 6.76 22.18 3.12
N LYS A 128 6.82 23.21 2.28
CA LYS A 128 5.85 23.44 1.21
C LYS A 128 6.53 23.44 -0.15
N GLU A 129 5.89 22.80 -1.10
CA GLU A 129 6.25 22.82 -2.52
C GLU A 129 5.02 23.29 -3.29
N ASN A 130 5.17 24.32 -4.14
CA ASN A 130 4.04 24.93 -4.88
C ASN A 130 2.83 25.29 -3.98
N ASN A 131 3.10 25.86 -2.81
CA ASN A 131 2.13 26.22 -1.77
C ASN A 131 1.36 25.04 -1.14
N GLN A 132 1.75 23.79 -1.41
CA GLN A 132 1.17 22.60 -0.81
C GLN A 132 2.16 21.95 0.17
N VAL A 133 1.65 21.40 1.27
CA VAL A 133 2.48 20.69 2.25
C VAL A 133 3.08 19.44 1.60
N VAL A 134 4.39 19.27 1.73
CA VAL A 134 5.09 18.05 1.34
C VAL A 134 4.64 16.92 2.25
N TYR A 135 3.93 15.96 1.66
CA TYR A 135 3.28 14.89 2.38
C TYR A 135 3.27 13.61 1.56
N TYR A 136 3.95 12.60 2.05
CA TYR A 136 4.21 11.38 1.31
C TYR A 136 3.12 10.33 1.51
N ASN A 137 2.82 9.56 0.46
CA ASN A 137 2.00 8.36 0.52
C ASN A 137 2.81 7.20 1.10
N SER A 138 2.27 6.52 2.11
CA SER A 138 2.97 5.42 2.81
C SER A 138 2.67 4.03 2.25
N GLY A 139 1.99 3.95 1.10
CA GLY A 139 1.77 2.66 0.44
C GLY A 139 3.03 2.11 -0.21
N MET A 140 4.01 2.96 -0.47
CA MET A 140 5.37 2.53 -0.73
C MET A 140 6.37 3.48 -0.07
N PHE A 141 7.46 2.93 0.45
CA PHE A 141 8.63 3.69 0.83
C PHE A 141 9.88 2.84 0.78
N LEU A 142 10.98 3.44 0.35
CA LEU A 142 12.29 2.79 0.30
C LEU A 142 13.21 3.48 1.29
N ILE A 143 13.72 2.70 2.23
CA ILE A 143 14.56 3.17 3.33
C ILE A 143 15.68 2.19 3.63
N SER A 144 16.70 2.68 4.32
CA SER A 144 17.86 1.93 4.78
C SER A 144 18.18 2.30 6.23
N LYS A 145 19.07 1.53 6.86
CA LYS A 145 19.39 1.68 8.29
C LYS A 145 19.87 3.10 8.61
N GLU A 146 20.63 3.69 7.69
CA GLU A 146 21.26 4.99 7.80
C GLU A 146 20.24 6.15 7.83
N THR A 147 18.99 5.91 7.41
CA THR A 147 17.92 6.93 7.50
C THR A 147 17.46 7.17 8.93
N GLY A 148 17.59 6.18 9.83
CA GLY A 148 17.08 6.27 11.20
C GLY A 148 15.58 6.48 11.34
N LEU A 149 14.77 6.25 10.28
CA LEU A 149 13.36 6.66 10.21
C LEU A 149 12.50 6.20 11.40
N PHE A 150 12.78 5.00 11.92
CA PHE A 150 12.03 4.41 13.01
C PHE A 150 12.79 4.34 14.34
N ASP A 151 13.98 4.95 14.44
CA ASP A 151 14.81 4.87 15.65
C ASP A 151 14.14 5.49 16.87
N ASN A 152 13.43 6.60 16.64
CA ASN A 152 12.66 7.30 17.66
C ASN A 152 11.14 7.08 17.51
N ALA A 153 10.72 6.10 16.71
CA ALA A 153 9.33 5.72 16.62
C ALA A 153 8.96 4.86 17.83
N ASN A 154 7.76 5.06 18.38
CA ASN A 154 7.26 4.22 19.47
C ASN A 154 5.76 3.98 19.36
N ILE A 155 5.32 2.91 20.02
CA ILE A 155 3.94 2.44 19.92
C ILE A 155 2.97 3.32 20.69
N GLU A 156 3.44 4.01 21.73
CA GLU A 156 2.66 4.92 22.55
C GLU A 156 2.20 6.15 21.75
N GLU A 157 3.09 6.74 20.94
CA GLU A 157 2.75 7.82 20.01
C GLU A 157 1.74 7.35 18.98
N MET A 158 1.95 6.17 18.37
CA MET A 158 0.96 5.59 17.44
C MET A 158 -0.40 5.36 18.11
N GLN A 159 -0.41 4.89 19.35
CA GLN A 159 -1.64 4.70 20.13
C GLN A 159 -2.35 6.02 20.43
N ALA A 160 -1.61 7.11 20.66
CA ALA A 160 -2.17 8.43 20.91
C ALA A 160 -2.87 9.00 19.65
N ILE A 161 -2.36 8.70 18.46
CA ILE A 161 -2.88 9.25 17.20
C ILE A 161 -3.89 8.33 16.50
N CYS A 162 -3.91 7.03 16.76
CA CYS A 162 -4.65 6.06 15.93
C CYS A 162 -6.17 6.26 15.90
N ASN A 163 -6.73 6.93 16.91
CA ASN A 163 -8.16 7.27 16.96
C ASN A 163 -8.44 8.74 16.59
N GLU A 164 -7.39 9.56 16.46
CA GLU A 164 -7.48 11.03 16.41
C GLU A 164 -7.04 11.61 15.05
N VAL A 165 -6.15 10.92 14.35
CA VAL A 165 -5.50 11.41 13.13
C VAL A 165 -5.95 10.57 11.93
N LYS A 166 -6.27 11.24 10.82
CA LYS A 166 -6.67 10.56 9.59
C LYS A 166 -5.44 9.96 8.90
N PHE A 167 -5.50 8.68 8.50
CA PHE A 167 -4.34 7.96 7.94
C PHE A 167 -3.17 8.00 8.93
N TYR A 168 -3.43 7.58 10.17
CA TYR A 168 -2.52 7.82 11.29
C TYR A 168 -1.12 7.25 11.06
N ASP A 169 -0.97 6.11 10.38
CA ASP A 169 0.32 5.51 10.04
C ASP A 169 1.11 6.37 9.03
N GLN A 170 0.46 6.78 7.94
CA GLN A 170 1.06 7.64 6.93
C GLN A 170 1.43 8.99 7.52
N THR A 171 0.55 9.55 8.35
CA THR A 171 0.76 10.84 9.00
C THR A 171 1.91 10.75 10.00
N TYR A 172 2.01 9.65 10.74
CA TYR A 172 3.10 9.42 11.69
C TYR A 172 4.44 9.32 10.99
N ILE A 173 4.55 8.52 9.92
CA ILE A 173 5.79 8.42 9.13
C ILE A 173 6.22 9.81 8.62
N ASN A 174 5.28 10.59 8.09
CA ASN A 174 5.59 11.95 7.66
C ASN A 174 6.00 12.85 8.82
N TYR A 175 5.38 12.72 9.99
CA TYR A 175 5.75 13.48 11.19
C TYR A 175 7.15 13.12 11.69
N LEU A 176 7.50 11.83 11.73
CA LEU A 176 8.82 11.34 12.12
C LEU A 176 9.92 11.96 11.26
N ILE A 177 9.73 11.97 9.93
CA ILE A 177 10.70 12.58 9.01
C ILE A 177 10.99 14.05 9.38
N ARG A 178 9.96 14.78 9.82
CA ARG A 178 10.01 16.23 10.07
C ARG A 178 10.59 16.50 11.46
N ARG A 179 10.09 15.77 12.47
CA ARG A 179 10.55 15.84 13.86
C ARG A 179 12.05 15.54 13.96
N ASP A 180 12.50 14.51 13.24
CA ASP A 180 13.85 13.97 13.37
C ASP A 180 14.80 14.51 12.28
N ASN A 181 14.33 15.46 11.45
CA ASN A 181 15.09 16.09 10.36
C ASN A 181 15.72 15.07 9.39
N ILE A 182 14.95 14.05 9.02
CA ILE A 182 15.42 12.98 8.13
C ILE A 182 15.36 13.45 6.68
N ASN A 183 16.43 13.18 5.92
CA ASN A 183 16.45 13.48 4.48
C ASN A 183 15.36 12.68 3.76
N SER A 184 14.55 13.34 2.95
CA SER A 184 13.50 12.67 2.18
C SER A 184 13.30 13.27 0.80
N VAL A 185 13.09 12.40 -0.19
CA VAL A 185 12.91 12.77 -1.59
C VAL A 185 11.66 12.11 -2.17
N GLY A 186 10.92 12.88 -2.98
CA GLY A 186 9.78 12.39 -3.73
C GLY A 186 10.20 11.45 -4.85
N VAL A 187 9.71 10.21 -4.90
CA VAL A 187 9.87 9.34 -6.06
C VAL A 187 8.91 9.71 -7.18
N GLU A 188 9.28 9.34 -8.41
CA GLU A 188 8.40 9.43 -9.57
C GLU A 188 7.06 8.71 -9.33
N ALA A 189 5.99 9.27 -9.90
CA ALA A 189 4.64 8.69 -9.84
C ALA A 189 4.55 7.24 -10.33
N ASN A 190 5.53 6.79 -11.13
CA ASN A 190 5.60 5.42 -11.64
C ASN A 190 5.78 4.37 -10.52
N PHE A 191 6.40 4.74 -9.40
CA PHE A 191 6.61 3.86 -8.25
C PHE A 191 5.48 3.94 -7.22
N ASN A 192 4.44 4.76 -7.45
CA ASN A 192 3.25 4.74 -6.63
C ASN A 192 2.05 5.26 -7.44
N ARG A 193 1.73 4.56 -8.52
CA ARG A 193 0.72 5.01 -9.47
C ARG A 193 -0.66 4.83 -8.87
N MET A 194 -1.18 5.90 -8.27
CA MET A 194 -2.50 5.95 -7.62
C MET A 194 -3.59 6.48 -8.56
N GLN A 195 -4.86 6.13 -8.29
CA GLN A 195 -6.03 6.60 -9.05
C GLN A 195 -6.14 8.13 -9.13
N LEU A 196 -5.66 8.86 -8.11
CA LEU A 196 -5.71 10.33 -8.07
C LEU A 196 -4.98 10.98 -9.26
N LEU A 197 -4.03 10.26 -9.88
CA LEU A 197 -3.28 10.70 -11.06
C LEU A 197 -3.98 10.35 -12.38
N GLY A 198 -5.28 10.03 -12.34
CA GLY A 198 -6.07 9.70 -13.52
C GLY A 198 -6.05 8.22 -13.89
N HIS A 199 -6.83 7.86 -14.92
CA HIS A 199 -7.04 6.49 -15.38
C HIS A 199 -6.24 6.12 -16.64
N ASP A 200 -5.55 7.08 -17.24
CA ASP A 200 -4.83 6.87 -18.48
C ASP A 200 -3.48 6.22 -18.20
N ASN A 201 -3.16 5.18 -18.98
CA ASN A 201 -1.86 4.49 -19.03
C ASN A 201 -1.31 4.04 -17.66
N TYR A 202 -2.17 3.91 -16.64
CA TYR A 202 -1.72 3.53 -15.30
C TYR A 202 -1.12 2.12 -15.25
N GLN A 203 -1.45 1.27 -16.22
CA GLN A 203 -0.94 -0.09 -16.34
C GLN A 203 0.52 -0.14 -16.82
N ASP A 204 1.05 0.97 -17.33
CA ASP A 204 2.43 1.10 -17.79
C ASP A 204 3.38 1.49 -16.64
N ALA A 205 2.85 1.65 -15.42
CA ALA A 205 3.64 2.03 -14.27
C ALA A 205 4.46 0.88 -13.68
N ASP A 206 5.55 1.21 -12.98
CA ASP A 206 6.33 0.22 -12.24
C ASP A 206 5.47 -0.39 -11.13
N PHE A 207 4.91 0.44 -10.24
CA PHE A 207 4.07 0.03 -9.12
C PHE A 207 2.68 0.67 -9.22
N ILE A 208 1.66 -0.17 -9.37
CA ILE A 208 0.26 0.25 -9.51
C ILE A 208 -0.43 0.12 -8.16
N HIS A 209 -0.81 1.24 -7.55
CA HIS A 209 -1.39 1.27 -6.21
C HIS A 209 -2.92 1.44 -6.25
N TYR A 210 -3.64 0.39 -5.83
CA TYR A 210 -5.11 0.36 -5.78
C TYR A 210 -5.67 0.99 -4.49
N SER A 211 -5.04 2.05 -4.00
CA SER A 211 -5.49 2.82 -2.84
C SER A 211 -6.97 3.24 -2.95
N GLY A 212 -7.67 3.26 -1.81
CA GLY A 212 -9.06 3.72 -1.71
C GLY A 212 -10.02 2.98 -2.64
N ARG A 213 -10.46 3.64 -3.72
CA ARG A 213 -11.45 3.07 -4.67
C ARG A 213 -10.81 2.15 -5.72
N GLY A 214 -9.48 2.18 -5.90
CA GLY A 214 -8.70 1.27 -6.74
C GLY A 214 -9.18 1.14 -8.18
N TYR A 215 -8.89 2.15 -9.01
CA TYR A 215 -9.13 2.26 -10.46
C TYR A 215 -10.53 1.87 -10.99
N ARG A 216 -11.50 1.60 -10.11
CA ARG A 216 -12.88 1.27 -10.51
C ARG A 216 -13.60 2.51 -11.00
N GLN A 217 -14.28 2.40 -12.14
CA GLN A 217 -15.04 3.52 -12.72
C GLN A 217 -16.53 3.50 -12.32
N LYS A 218 -17.20 2.35 -12.30
CA LYS A 218 -18.64 2.24 -11.93
C LYS A 218 -18.94 0.98 -11.11
N VAL A 219 -18.61 -0.18 -11.67
CA VAL A 219 -18.60 -1.55 -11.10
C VAL A 219 -17.62 -2.31 -12.04
N PRO A 220 -16.71 -3.19 -11.59
CA PRO A 220 -16.72 -3.98 -10.36
C PRO A 220 -15.97 -3.39 -9.15
N MET A 221 -15.97 -4.15 -8.06
CA MET A 221 -15.20 -3.87 -6.85
C MET A 221 -13.70 -3.77 -7.13
N ARG A 222 -13.00 -2.99 -6.29
CA ARG A 222 -11.55 -2.79 -6.35
C ARG A 222 -10.80 -4.11 -6.53
N GLU A 223 -11.10 -5.11 -5.71
CA GLU A 223 -10.39 -6.39 -5.71
C GLU A 223 -10.58 -7.16 -7.04
N LEU A 224 -11.76 -7.05 -7.66
CA LEU A 224 -12.01 -7.70 -8.94
C LEU A 224 -11.23 -7.00 -10.05
N LYS A 225 -11.21 -5.66 -10.04
CA LYS A 225 -10.41 -4.87 -10.98
C LYS A 225 -8.91 -5.15 -10.82
N TYR A 226 -8.43 -5.21 -9.57
CA TYR A 226 -7.05 -5.59 -9.25
C TYR A 226 -6.70 -6.94 -9.88
N ILE A 227 -7.51 -7.97 -9.67
CA ILE A 227 -7.23 -9.31 -10.17
C ILE A 227 -7.29 -9.38 -11.71
N ILE A 228 -8.22 -8.66 -12.34
CA ILE A 228 -8.27 -8.56 -13.80
C ILE A 228 -6.95 -7.97 -14.34
N ASP A 229 -6.46 -6.91 -13.70
CA ASP A 229 -5.23 -6.25 -14.14
C ASP A 229 -4.00 -7.13 -13.87
N TYR A 230 -3.93 -7.77 -12.70
CA TYR A 230 -2.88 -8.73 -12.39
C TYR A 230 -2.81 -9.86 -13.43
N CYS A 231 -3.94 -10.52 -13.72
CA CYS A 231 -3.98 -11.58 -14.72
C CYS A 231 -3.62 -11.10 -16.13
N LYS A 232 -3.94 -9.85 -16.48
CA LYS A 232 -3.55 -9.25 -17.76
C LYS A 232 -2.04 -8.97 -17.82
N LEU A 233 -1.47 -8.38 -16.76
CA LEU A 233 -0.05 -8.02 -16.69
C LEU A 233 0.84 -9.27 -16.66
N TYR A 234 0.41 -10.32 -15.98
CA TYR A 234 1.14 -11.58 -15.82
C TYR A 234 0.67 -12.69 -16.78
N SER A 235 0.04 -12.34 -17.89
CA SER A 235 -0.50 -13.34 -18.85
C SER A 235 0.60 -14.21 -19.49
N GLY A 236 1.85 -13.73 -19.51
CA GLY A 236 2.99 -14.49 -20.02
C GLY A 236 3.58 -15.50 -19.03
N THR A 237 3.24 -15.39 -17.74
CA THR A 237 3.79 -16.24 -16.68
C THR A 237 2.73 -17.13 -16.01
N LEU A 238 1.46 -16.70 -15.99
CA LEU A 238 0.37 -17.45 -15.41
C LEU A 238 -0.17 -18.49 -16.39
N SER A 239 -0.38 -19.71 -15.91
CA SER A 239 -1.14 -20.72 -16.64
C SER A 239 -2.63 -20.37 -16.71
N GLU A 240 -3.34 -20.95 -17.69
CA GLU A 240 -4.80 -20.80 -17.81
C GLU A 240 -5.53 -21.23 -16.53
N ALA A 241 -5.04 -22.29 -15.87
CA ALA A 241 -5.59 -22.79 -14.62
C ALA A 241 -5.44 -21.79 -13.47
N GLU A 242 -4.29 -21.11 -13.37
CA GLU A 242 -4.05 -20.06 -12.38
C GLU A 242 -4.92 -18.83 -12.62
N VAL A 243 -5.00 -18.38 -13.88
CA VAL A 243 -5.88 -17.27 -14.28
C VAL A 243 -7.33 -17.59 -13.89
N LEU A 244 -7.81 -18.79 -14.21
CA LEU A 244 -9.16 -19.23 -13.86
C LEU A 244 -9.36 -19.25 -12.34
N LYS A 245 -8.39 -19.75 -11.58
CA LYS A 245 -8.44 -19.78 -10.11
C LYS A 245 -8.55 -18.38 -9.50
N PHE A 246 -7.72 -17.43 -9.95
CA PHE A 246 -7.77 -16.04 -9.47
C PHE A 246 -9.12 -15.38 -9.79
N LYS A 247 -9.62 -15.56 -11.01
CA LYS A 247 -10.96 -15.08 -11.39
C LYS A 247 -12.04 -15.73 -10.52
N GLN A 248 -11.91 -17.02 -10.22
CA GLN A 248 -12.87 -17.74 -9.42
C GLN A 248 -12.96 -17.22 -7.98
N GLU A 249 -11.81 -17.10 -7.34
CA GLU A 249 -11.69 -16.61 -5.97
C GLU A 249 -12.12 -15.15 -5.85
N SER A 250 -11.73 -14.30 -6.80
CA SER A 250 -12.12 -12.88 -6.80
C SER A 250 -13.62 -12.68 -7.01
N TRP A 251 -14.26 -13.48 -7.87
CA TRP A 251 -15.71 -13.48 -8.01
C TRP A 251 -16.40 -13.96 -6.73
N ASN A 252 -15.94 -15.07 -6.14
CA ASN A 252 -16.48 -15.59 -4.88
C ASN A 252 -16.35 -14.56 -3.75
N TRP A 253 -15.22 -13.85 -3.68
CA TRP A 253 -14.98 -12.77 -2.73
C TRP A 253 -15.93 -11.58 -2.96
N TYR A 254 -16.14 -11.19 -4.21
CA TYR A 254 -17.13 -10.18 -4.59
C TYR A 254 -18.54 -10.56 -4.11
N ILE A 255 -18.99 -11.78 -4.43
CA ILE A 255 -20.30 -12.30 -4.02
C ILE A 255 -20.43 -12.37 -2.49
N LEU A 256 -19.37 -12.80 -1.79
CA LEU A 256 -19.34 -12.83 -0.32
C LEU A 256 -19.57 -11.43 0.27
N LYS A 257 -18.92 -10.40 -0.29
CA LYS A 257 -19.11 -9.02 0.17
C LYS A 257 -20.52 -8.50 -0.12
N GLN A 258 -21.09 -8.81 -1.28
CA GLN A 258 -22.48 -8.45 -1.58
C GLN A 258 -23.45 -9.16 -0.63
N ASN A 259 -23.26 -10.44 -0.37
CA ASN A 259 -24.05 -11.22 0.58
C ASN A 259 -23.98 -10.64 2.00
N ARG A 260 -22.80 -10.20 2.46
CA ARG A 260 -22.67 -9.55 3.78
C ARG A 260 -23.47 -8.26 3.88
N LYS A 261 -23.56 -7.49 2.78
CA LYS A 261 -24.29 -6.21 2.70
C LYS A 261 -25.80 -6.39 2.56
N THR A 262 -26.26 -7.24 1.65
CA THR A 262 -27.68 -7.37 1.29
C THR A 262 -28.39 -8.49 2.06
N LYS A 263 -27.62 -9.41 2.66
CA LYS A 263 -28.10 -10.66 3.28
C LYS A 263 -28.84 -11.61 2.31
N LEU A 264 -28.83 -11.34 1.01
CA LEU A 264 -29.44 -12.20 -0.01
C LEU A 264 -28.61 -13.47 -0.27
N PRO A 265 -29.23 -14.59 -0.70
CA PRO A 265 -28.53 -15.83 -1.01
C PRO A 265 -27.40 -15.65 -2.03
N ARG A 266 -26.25 -16.28 -1.79
CA ARG A 266 -25.07 -16.16 -2.68
C ARG A 266 -25.35 -16.66 -4.09
N SER A 267 -26.12 -17.72 -4.25
CA SER A 267 -26.52 -18.25 -5.57
C SER A 267 -27.33 -17.23 -6.36
N LEU A 268 -28.31 -16.57 -5.72
CA LEU A 268 -29.10 -15.50 -6.32
C LEU A 268 -28.22 -14.31 -6.71
N LEU A 269 -27.34 -13.86 -5.82
CA LEU A 269 -26.41 -12.76 -6.11
C LEU A 269 -25.45 -13.10 -7.26
N SER A 270 -24.89 -14.30 -7.28
CA SER A 270 -24.00 -14.77 -8.35
C SER A 270 -24.71 -14.92 -9.69
N PHE A 271 -26.00 -15.27 -9.67
CA PHE A 271 -26.84 -15.26 -10.86
C PHE A 271 -27.07 -13.84 -11.36
N ILE A 272 -27.64 -12.96 -10.52
CA ILE A 272 -27.97 -11.57 -10.87
C ILE A 272 -26.73 -10.81 -11.35
N PHE A 273 -25.67 -10.76 -10.54
CA PHE A 273 -24.47 -10.04 -10.93
C PHE A 273 -23.76 -10.69 -12.12
N GLY A 274 -23.89 -12.01 -12.28
CA GLY A 274 -23.38 -12.72 -13.44
C GLY A 274 -24.05 -12.30 -14.75
N LEU A 275 -25.33 -11.92 -14.72
CA LEU A 275 -26.03 -11.40 -15.89
C LEU A 275 -25.53 -10.00 -16.29
N PHE A 276 -25.23 -9.15 -15.30
CA PHE A 276 -24.74 -7.79 -15.55
C PHE A 276 -23.24 -7.71 -15.86
N HIS A 277 -22.48 -8.72 -15.43
CA HIS A 277 -21.02 -8.75 -15.56
C HIS A 277 -20.50 -10.10 -16.05
N PRO A 278 -20.94 -10.58 -17.23
CA PRO A 278 -20.59 -11.92 -17.71
C PRO A 278 -19.08 -12.08 -17.91
N SER A 279 -18.38 -11.05 -18.37
CA SER A 279 -16.92 -11.06 -18.56
C SER A 279 -16.11 -11.11 -17.26
N HIS A 280 -16.76 -10.90 -16.11
CA HIS A 280 -16.15 -11.00 -14.79
C HIS A 280 -16.53 -12.30 -14.07
N LYS A 281 -17.51 -13.03 -14.59
CA LYS A 281 -17.95 -14.32 -14.08
C LYS A 281 -17.22 -15.43 -14.85
N TYR A 282 -15.98 -15.67 -14.39
CA TYR A 282 -15.02 -16.68 -14.86
C TYR A 282 -14.59 -16.51 -16.34
#